data_AF-A0A2W4UJX4-F1
#
_entry.id   AF-A0A2W4UJX4-F1
#
_cell.length_a   1.000
_cell.length_b   1.000
_cell.length_c   1.000
_cell.angle_alpha   90.00
_cell.angle_beta   90.00
_cell.angle_gamma   90.00
#
_symmetry.space_group_name_H-M   'P 1'
#
loop_
_entity.id
_entity.type
_entity.pdbx_description
1 polymer ?
#
loop_
_entity_poly.entity_id
_entity_poly.type
_entity_poly.pdbx_seq_one_letter_code
_entity_poly.pdbx_strand_id
1 'polypeptide(L)'
;MKIVNRIAPGTKQSGTIDCAGGLMIEGEFTGTINVIGGPFVLMPEARVCGVITCDQDAYLFGSILARDDGELSELTAHGAVFLTETVNAKANITAGAFKTYEGSEVEGKIKTIRRS
;
A
#
# COMPACT_ATOMS: atom_id res chain seq x y z
N MET A 1 -10.11 -9.51 -10.29
CA MET A 1 -9.69 -8.28 -9.59
C MET A 1 -10.82 -7.28 -9.70
N LYS A 2 -11.44 -6.85 -8.59
CA LYS A 2 -12.51 -5.83 -8.57
C LYS A 2 -11.96 -4.62 -7.83
N ILE A 3 -11.79 -3.51 -8.56
CA ILE A 3 -11.35 -2.21 -8.04
C ILE A 3 -12.45 -1.23 -8.41
N VAL A 4 -13.10 -0.64 -7.41
CA VAL A 4 -14.22 0.30 -7.62
C VAL A 4 -13.99 1.66 -6.96
N ASN A 5 -12.90 1.82 -6.20
CA ASN A 5 -12.50 3.08 -5.57
C ASN A 5 -11.20 3.58 -6.18
N ARG A 6 -11.09 4.90 -6.34
CA ARG A 6 -9.96 5.53 -7.03
C ARG A 6 -9.62 6.90 -6.43
N ILE A 7 -8.34 7.14 -6.16
CA ILE A 7 -7.78 8.49 -6.00
C ILE A 7 -7.11 8.85 -7.31
N ALA A 8 -7.69 9.83 -8.01
CA ALA A 8 -7.27 10.19 -9.36
C ALA A 8 -5.90 10.90 -9.38
N PRO A 9 -5.19 10.87 -10.53
CA PRO A 9 -3.96 11.62 -10.71
C PRO A 9 -4.13 13.11 -10.35
N GLY A 10 -3.09 13.70 -9.75
CA GLY A 10 -3.10 15.11 -9.31
C GLY A 10 -3.94 15.40 -8.06
N THR A 11 -4.66 14.42 -7.52
CA THR A 11 -5.40 14.57 -6.27
C THR A 11 -4.45 14.47 -5.09
N LYS A 12 -4.61 15.35 -4.11
CA LYS A 12 -3.98 15.26 -2.79
C LYS A 12 -5.09 15.16 -1.76
N GLN A 13 -5.13 14.07 -1.01
CA GLN A 13 -6.17 13.84 0.00
C GLN A 13 -5.53 13.41 1.31
N SER A 14 -6.18 13.74 2.42
CA SER A 14 -5.78 13.27 3.74
C SER A 14 -6.98 12.85 4.58
N GLY A 15 -6.73 12.02 5.60
CA GLY A 15 -7.75 11.57 6.54
C GLY A 15 -7.87 10.04 6.58
N THR A 16 -9.10 9.54 6.69
CA THR A 16 -9.39 8.10 6.75
C THR A 16 -10.21 7.68 5.53
N ILE A 17 -9.80 6.59 4.87
CA ILE A 17 -10.57 5.93 3.83
C ILE A 17 -10.95 4.54 4.32
N ASP A 18 -12.25 4.29 4.44
CA ASP A 18 -12.82 2.96 4.62
C ASP A 18 -13.60 2.62 3.35
N CYS A 19 -13.18 1.58 2.62
CA CYS A 19 -13.80 1.25 1.35
C CYS A 19 -13.87 -0.26 1.10
N ALA A 20 -14.87 -0.66 0.30
CA ALA A 20 -15.06 -2.04 -0.14
C ALA A 20 -14.84 -2.16 -1.65
N GLY A 21 -14.34 -3.32 -2.08
CA GLY A 21 -14.20 -3.63 -3.52
C GLY A 21 -12.96 -3.03 -4.15
N GLY A 22 -11.87 -2.94 -3.40
CA GLY A 22 -10.54 -2.55 -3.89
C GLY A 22 -10.35 -1.06 -4.07
N LEU A 23 -9.11 -0.60 -3.90
CA LEU A 23 -8.72 0.80 -4.00
C LEU A 23 -7.48 0.94 -4.88
N MET A 24 -7.56 1.87 -5.84
CA MET A 24 -6.41 2.28 -6.65
C MET A 24 -6.05 3.73 -6.33
N ILE A 25 -4.77 3.98 -6.04
CA ILE A 25 -4.22 5.32 -5.84
C ILE A 25 -3.30 5.64 -7.00
N GLU A 26 -3.60 6.76 -7.68
CA GLU A 26 -2.73 7.38 -8.70
C GLU A 26 -2.28 8.79 -8.30
N GLY A 27 -2.81 9.33 -7.20
CA GLY A 27 -2.44 10.62 -6.63
C GLY A 27 -1.65 10.49 -5.33
N GLU A 28 -1.81 11.45 -4.43
CA GLU A 28 -1.18 11.48 -3.12
C GLU A 28 -2.23 11.28 -2.01
N PHE A 29 -1.92 10.44 -1.03
CA PHE A 29 -2.75 10.23 0.14
C PHE A 29 -1.94 10.19 1.45
N THR A 30 -2.43 10.90 2.48
CA THR A 30 -1.86 10.85 3.83
C THR A 30 -2.91 10.50 4.88
N GLY A 31 -2.72 9.39 5.60
CA GLY A 31 -3.55 9.01 6.74
C GLY A 31 -3.80 7.51 6.81
N THR A 32 -5.03 7.11 7.10
CA THR A 32 -5.40 5.70 7.31
C THR A 32 -6.24 5.17 6.15
N ILE A 33 -5.90 3.99 5.64
CA ILE A 33 -6.63 3.30 4.58
C ILE A 33 -7.02 1.91 5.05
N ASN A 34 -8.30 1.58 4.98
CA ASN A 34 -8.83 0.24 5.18
C ASN A 34 -9.58 -0.21 3.92
N VAL A 35 -9.08 -1.26 3.27
CA VAL A 35 -9.67 -1.84 2.06
C VAL A 35 -10.18 -3.24 2.36
N ILE A 36 -11.50 -3.42 2.30
CA ILE A 36 -12.14 -4.73 2.48
C ILE A 36 -12.64 -5.30 1.16
N GLY A 37 -12.60 -6.63 1.03
CA GLY A 37 -13.18 -7.32 -0.12
C GLY A 37 -12.58 -6.97 -1.50
N GLY A 38 -11.34 -6.47 -1.53
CA GLY A 38 -10.61 -6.20 -2.76
C GLY A 38 -9.14 -5.82 -2.52
N PRO A 39 -8.35 -5.68 -3.59
CA PRO A 39 -6.92 -5.39 -3.50
C PRO A 39 -6.64 -3.91 -3.25
N PHE A 40 -5.45 -3.63 -2.77
CA PHE A 40 -4.86 -2.29 -2.76
C PHE A 40 -3.89 -2.15 -3.92
N VAL A 41 -3.98 -1.05 -4.68
CA VAL A 41 -3.09 -0.77 -5.82
C VAL A 41 -2.51 0.64 -5.69
N LEU A 42 -1.19 0.74 -5.62
CA LEU A 42 -0.45 1.99 -5.58
C LEU A 42 0.30 2.16 -6.91
N MET A 43 -0.16 3.05 -7.78
CA MET A 43 0.40 3.23 -9.13
C MET A 43 1.75 3.95 -9.12
N PRO A 44 2.57 3.90 -10.20
CA PRO A 44 3.98 4.35 -10.19
C PRO A 44 4.24 5.76 -9.66
N GLU A 45 3.41 6.74 -10.03
CA GLU A 45 3.56 8.13 -9.59
C GLU A 45 2.80 8.46 -8.30
N ALA A 46 2.09 7.46 -7.76
CA ALA A 46 1.30 7.63 -6.56
C ALA A 46 2.19 7.63 -5.31
N ARG A 47 1.77 8.42 -4.32
CA ARG A 47 2.45 8.50 -3.02
C ARG A 47 1.46 8.27 -1.90
N VAL A 48 1.80 7.39 -0.98
CA VAL A 48 0.98 7.15 0.21
C VAL A 48 1.82 7.28 1.48
N CYS A 49 1.24 7.84 2.52
CA CYS A 49 1.83 7.98 3.84
C CYS A 49 0.82 7.61 4.92
N GLY A 50 1.21 6.79 5.89
CA GLY A 50 0.40 6.44 7.06
C GLY A 50 0.19 4.95 7.25
N VAL A 51 -1.04 4.54 7.55
CA VAL A 51 -1.38 3.15 7.92
C VAL A 51 -2.34 2.56 6.90
N ILE A 52 -1.92 1.51 6.21
CA ILE A 52 -2.68 0.84 5.16
C ILE A 52 -2.98 -0.60 5.57
N THR A 53 -4.26 -0.97 5.55
CA THR A 53 -4.72 -2.35 5.75
C THR A 53 -5.55 -2.80 4.56
N CYS A 54 -5.24 -3.96 3.99
CA CYS A 54 -6.08 -4.59 2.97
C CYS A 54 -6.26 -6.10 3.20
N ASP A 55 -7.49 -6.58 3.01
CA ASP A 55 -7.83 -8.00 3.21
C ASP A 55 -7.27 -8.93 2.12
N GLN A 56 -6.87 -8.38 0.98
CA GLN A 56 -6.39 -9.15 -0.16
C GLN A 56 -4.96 -8.76 -0.52
N ASP A 57 -4.62 -8.89 -1.80
CA ASP A 57 -3.31 -8.57 -2.33
C ASP A 57 -3.09 -7.05 -2.37
N ALA A 58 -1.82 -6.65 -2.24
CA ALA A 58 -1.37 -5.29 -2.50
C ALA A 58 -0.40 -5.27 -3.69
N TYR A 59 -0.64 -4.38 -4.64
CA TYR A 59 0.20 -4.19 -5.82
C TYR A 59 0.87 -2.83 -5.69
N LEU A 60 2.18 -2.83 -5.46
CA LEU A 60 2.95 -1.63 -5.21
C LEU A 60 3.79 -1.32 -6.44
N PHE A 61 3.55 -0.15 -7.02
CA PHE A 61 4.33 0.44 -8.09
C PHE A 61 4.88 1.81 -7.71
N GLY A 62 4.17 2.55 -6.85
CA GLY A 62 4.58 3.88 -6.39
C GLY A 62 5.36 3.89 -5.08
N SER A 63 5.35 5.05 -4.42
CA SER A 63 6.13 5.29 -3.21
C SER A 63 5.29 5.24 -1.93
N ILE A 64 5.81 4.56 -0.91
CA ILE A 64 5.28 4.66 0.46
C ILE A 64 6.27 5.52 1.26
N LEU A 65 5.80 6.65 1.77
CA LEU A 65 6.64 7.62 2.48
C LEU A 65 6.65 7.34 3.99
N ALA A 66 7.68 7.82 4.69
CA ALA A 66 7.65 7.88 6.15
C ALA A 66 6.61 8.91 6.61
N ARG A 67 6.11 8.73 7.82
CA ARG A 67 5.17 9.65 8.48
C ARG A 67 5.87 10.94 8.90
N ASP A 68 5.07 11.98 9.10
CA ASP A 68 5.56 13.32 9.50
C ASP A 68 6.30 13.33 10.85
N ASP A 69 6.03 12.34 11.71
CA ASP A 69 6.73 12.15 12.98
C ASP A 69 8.07 11.40 12.86
N GLY A 70 8.49 11.08 11.63
CA GLY A 70 9.74 10.36 11.35
C GLY A 70 9.62 8.85 11.48
N GLU A 71 8.46 8.33 11.89
CA GLU A 71 8.20 6.90 11.92
C GLU A 71 7.91 6.34 10.52
N LEU A 72 8.19 5.06 10.32
CA LEU A 72 7.86 4.37 9.07
C LEU A 72 6.33 4.24 8.91
N SER A 73 5.86 4.23 7.67
CA SER A 73 4.47 3.84 7.37
C SER A 73 4.24 2.35 7.65
N GLU A 74 2.98 1.94 7.77
CA GLU A 74 2.62 0.55 8.01
C GLU A 74 1.73 0.05 6.86
N LEU A 75 2.06 -1.10 6.29
CA LEU A 75 1.22 -1.80 5.32
C LEU A 75 0.96 -3.23 5.78
N THR A 76 -0.30 -3.58 5.97
CA THR A 76 -0.74 -4.95 6.23
C THR A 76 -1.63 -5.46 5.11
N ALA A 77 -1.21 -6.51 4.42
CA ALA A 77 -1.98 -7.19 3.39
C ALA A 77 -2.18 -8.67 3.77
N HIS A 78 -3.42 -9.15 3.87
CA HIS A 78 -3.67 -10.56 4.19
C HIS A 78 -3.41 -11.51 2.99
N GLY A 79 -3.38 -10.95 1.78
CA GLY A 79 -2.94 -11.61 0.55
C GLY A 79 -1.44 -11.47 0.31
N ALA A 80 -1.05 -11.49 -0.96
CA ALA A 80 0.33 -11.26 -1.38
C ALA A 80 0.63 -9.77 -1.60
N VAL A 81 1.82 -9.32 -1.21
CA VAL A 81 2.36 -8.01 -1.61
C VAL A 81 3.28 -8.20 -2.81
N PHE A 82 2.98 -7.51 -3.89
CA PHE A 82 3.78 -7.45 -5.11
C PHE A 82 4.61 -6.16 -5.08
N LEU A 83 5.91 -6.29 -4.89
CA LEU A 83 6.89 -5.21 -4.90
C LEU A 83 7.51 -5.12 -6.29
N THR A 84 7.06 -4.16 -7.09
CA THR A 84 7.53 -4.01 -8.48
C THR A 84 8.77 -3.12 -8.59
N GLU A 85 9.32 -3.01 -9.81
CA GLU A 85 10.63 -2.39 -10.08
C GLU A 85 10.76 -0.94 -9.60
N THR A 86 9.68 -0.17 -9.58
CA THR A 86 9.69 1.26 -9.24
C THR A 86 9.33 1.54 -7.78
N VAL A 87 9.16 0.51 -6.95
CA VAL A 87 8.75 0.71 -5.56
C VAL A 87 9.88 1.31 -4.74
N ASN A 88 9.56 2.41 -4.06
CA ASN A 88 10.35 2.95 -2.96
C ASN A 88 9.45 3.05 -1.72
N ALA A 89 9.68 2.18 -0.74
CA ALA A 89 8.83 2.11 0.45
C ALA A 89 9.61 2.33 1.74
N LYS A 90 9.34 3.43 2.43
CA LYS A 90 9.74 3.68 3.83
C LYS A 90 8.64 3.19 4.75
N ALA A 91 8.50 1.86 4.85
CA ALA A 91 7.39 1.22 5.55
C ALA A 91 7.76 -0.12 6.16
N ASN A 92 7.12 -0.44 7.28
CA ASN A 92 7.02 -1.81 7.75
C ASN A 92 5.87 -2.51 6.98
N ILE A 93 6.18 -3.65 6.37
CA ILE A 93 5.25 -4.38 5.52
C ILE A 93 4.99 -5.77 6.09
N THR A 94 3.74 -6.07 6.37
CA THR A 94 3.25 -7.38 6.77
C THR A 94 2.37 -7.96 5.67
N ALA A 95 2.70 -9.15 5.15
CA ALA A 95 1.97 -9.76 4.05
C ALA A 95 1.68 -11.25 4.29
N GLY A 96 0.66 -11.82 3.64
CA GLY A 96 0.52 -13.29 3.55
C GLY A 96 1.65 -13.94 2.75
N ALA A 97 2.13 -13.27 1.69
CA ALA A 97 3.30 -13.65 0.91
C ALA A 97 3.94 -12.41 0.26
N PHE A 98 5.21 -12.51 -0.13
CA PHE A 98 5.90 -11.47 -0.88
C PHE A 98 6.26 -11.96 -2.28
N LYS A 99 6.05 -11.12 -3.27
CA LYS A 99 6.55 -11.31 -4.64
C LYS A 99 7.33 -10.06 -5.03
N THR A 100 8.64 -10.20 -5.09
CA THR A 100 9.57 -9.11 -5.40
C THR A 100 10.03 -9.21 -6.84
N TYR A 101 10.07 -8.07 -7.51
CA TYR A 101 10.71 -7.90 -8.82
C TYR A 101 11.99 -7.09 -8.65
N GLU A 102 12.90 -7.19 -9.62
CA GLU A 102 14.15 -6.43 -9.63
C GLU A 102 13.88 -4.92 -9.54
N GLY A 103 14.69 -4.19 -8.77
CA GLY A 103 14.58 -2.73 -8.62
C GLY A 103 13.80 -2.23 -7.39
N SER A 104 12.99 -3.09 -6.74
CA SER A 104 12.22 -2.66 -5.57
C SER A 104 13.09 -2.32 -4.36
N GLU A 105 12.85 -1.19 -3.72
CA GLU A 105 13.52 -0.75 -2.50
C GLU A 105 12.53 -0.64 -1.32
N VAL A 106 12.87 -1.29 -0.20
CA VAL A 106 12.10 -1.21 1.05
C VAL A 106 13.03 -0.87 2.21
N GLU A 107 12.79 0.28 2.82
CA GLU A 107 13.40 0.72 4.06
C GLU A 107 12.43 0.48 5.22
N GLY A 108 12.53 -0.69 5.84
CA GLY A 108 11.68 -1.09 6.96
C GLY A 108 11.68 -2.59 7.24
N LYS A 109 10.82 -3.04 8.15
CA LYS A 109 10.68 -4.46 8.50
C LYS A 109 9.72 -5.16 7.56
N ILE A 110 10.11 -6.34 7.08
CA ILE A 110 9.25 -7.20 6.26
C ILE A 110 8.88 -8.44 7.09
N LYS A 111 7.58 -8.76 7.18
CA LYS A 111 7.06 -9.90 7.94
C LYS A 111 5.98 -10.65 7.18
N THR A 112 5.97 -11.97 7.27
CA THR A 112 4.87 -12.79 6.76
C THR A 112 3.86 -13.11 7.86
N ILE A 113 2.57 -13.14 7.51
CA ILE A 113 1.50 -13.59 8.39
C ILE A 113 1.56 -15.11 8.53
N ARG A 114 1.65 -15.62 9.75
CA ARG A 114 1.48 -17.06 10.02
C ARG A 114 0.00 -17.41 9.89
N ARG A 115 -0.36 -18.19 8.89
CA ARG A 115 -1.69 -18.82 8.81
C ARG A 115 -1.68 -20.06 9.71
N SER A 116 -2.50 -20.03 10.75
CA SER A 116 -2.80 -21.19 11.62
C SER A 116 -3.78 -22.13 10.95
#